data_AF-A0A2G2D2I0-F1
#
_entry.id   AF-A0A2G2D2I0-F1
#
_cell.length_a   1.000
_cell.length_b   1.000
_cell.length_c   1.000
_cell.angle_alpha   90.00
_cell.angle_beta   90.00
_cell.angle_gamma   90.00
#
_symmetry.space_group_name_H-M   'P 1'
#
loop_
_entity.id
_entity.type
_entity.pdbx_description
1 polymer ?
#
loop_
_entity_poly.entity_id
_entity_poly.type
_entity_poly.pdbx_seq_one_letter_code
_entity_poly.pdbx_strand_id
1 'polypeptide(L)'
;MPRIPTPATIDAAPAAARPMLEAVKKQLGSAPNLFRITATSPAALEGYLGLNGALAKGALDAATRERIALAVAQINGCRYCLAAHTYLGKNVAKLGDAEIAANRNGRSSDPRANAAVAFATKVTRDRGAISDTDFDAVRAAGYSDAEIVEIVAHVALNTLTNYINEVFGTEVDFPAVPVTQAA
;
A
#
# COMPACT_ATOMS: atom_id res chain seq x y z
N MET A 1 -17.71 11.85 -2.86
CA MET A 1 -17.35 13.03 -2.04
C MET A 1 -16.81 12.52 -0.72
N PRO A 2 -15.74 13.13 -0.19
CA PRO A 2 -15.16 12.76 1.10
C PRO A 2 -16.19 12.86 2.23
N ARG A 3 -16.13 11.94 3.20
CA ARG A 3 -17.03 11.92 4.38
C ARG A 3 -16.65 12.97 5.42
N ILE A 4 -15.40 13.42 5.42
CA ILE A 4 -14.91 14.55 6.21
C ILE A 4 -14.08 15.47 5.30
N PRO A 5 -13.93 16.76 5.63
CA PRO A 5 -13.11 17.67 4.82
C PRO A 5 -11.64 17.24 4.81
N THR A 6 -11.06 17.06 3.61
CA THR A 6 -9.61 16.97 3.46
C THR A 6 -9.02 18.38 3.63
N PRO A 7 -8.04 18.59 4.53
CA PRO A 7 -7.34 19.87 4.62
C PRO A 7 -6.82 20.31 3.25
N ALA A 8 -7.21 21.50 2.77
CA ALA A 8 -6.87 21.95 1.41
C ALA A 8 -5.36 22.20 1.22
N THR A 9 -4.67 22.55 2.30
CA THR A 9 -3.23 22.82 2.35
C THR A 9 -2.63 22.23 3.63
N ILE A 10 -1.30 22.25 3.74
CA ILE A 10 -0.61 21.86 4.97
C ILE A 10 -0.99 22.80 6.13
N ASP A 11 -1.10 24.11 5.88
CA ASP A 11 -1.49 25.09 6.90
C ASP A 11 -2.93 24.90 7.42
N ALA A 12 -3.81 24.33 6.60
CA ALA A 12 -5.18 23.99 7.00
C ALA A 12 -5.26 22.73 7.90
N ALA A 13 -4.18 21.95 7.99
CA ALA A 13 -4.14 20.77 8.85
C ALA A 13 -3.85 21.14 10.33
N PRO A 14 -4.17 20.25 11.30
CA PRO A 14 -3.80 20.45 12.70
C PRO A 14 -2.31 20.76 12.85
N ALA A 15 -1.99 21.74 13.70
CA ALA A 15 -0.62 22.26 13.86
C ALA A 15 0.41 21.15 14.13
N ALA A 16 0.04 20.16 14.95
CA ALA A 16 0.91 19.02 15.28
C ALA A 16 1.22 18.10 14.08
N ALA A 17 0.39 18.08 13.03
CA ALA A 17 0.61 17.24 11.85
C ALA A 17 1.40 17.95 10.73
N ARG A 18 1.50 19.28 10.76
CA ARG A 18 2.13 20.07 9.68
C ARG A 18 3.59 19.68 9.43
N PRO A 19 4.46 19.48 10.45
CA PRO A 19 5.84 19.06 10.20
C PRO A 19 5.94 17.72 9.47
N MET A 20 5.04 16.78 9.79
CA MET A 20 4.96 15.48 9.11
C MET A 20 4.51 15.64 7.65
N LEU A 21 3.52 16.49 7.38
CA LEU A 21 3.10 16.78 6.01
C LEU A 21 4.17 17.50 5.18
N GLU A 22 4.93 18.41 5.78
CA GLU A 22 6.07 19.04 5.10
C GLU A 22 7.18 18.03 4.78
N ALA A 23 7.43 17.06 5.68
CA ALA A 23 8.37 15.97 5.40
C ALA A 23 7.91 15.10 4.22
N VAL A 24 6.61 14.77 4.16
CA VAL A 24 6.00 14.06 3.01
C VAL A 24 6.17 14.89 1.73
N LYS A 25 5.84 16.18 1.75
CA LYS A 25 6.01 17.08 0.60
C LYS A 25 7.45 17.15 0.12
N LYS A 26 8.42 17.19 1.03
CA LYS A 26 9.84 17.19 0.68
C LYS A 26 10.26 15.90 -0.03
N GLN A 27 9.68 14.76 0.34
CA GLN A 27 10.00 13.46 -0.24
C GLN A 27 9.28 13.22 -1.58
N LEU A 28 8.02 13.61 -1.69
CA LEU A 28 7.15 13.28 -2.83
C LEU A 28 6.90 14.45 -3.79
N GLY A 29 7.33 15.66 -3.43
CA GLY A 29 7.04 16.90 -4.16
C GLY A 29 5.68 17.53 -3.84
N SER A 30 4.79 16.78 -3.18
CA SER A 30 3.46 17.23 -2.74
C SER A 30 3.03 16.49 -1.47
N ALA A 31 1.96 16.96 -0.82
CA ALA A 31 1.29 16.23 0.25
C ALA A 31 -0.03 15.63 -0.29
N PRO A 32 -0.03 14.35 -0.73
CA PRO A 32 -1.23 13.71 -1.27
C PRO A 32 -2.41 13.70 -0.29
N ASN A 33 -3.62 13.59 -0.83
CA ASN A 33 -4.88 13.60 -0.11
C ASN A 33 -4.91 12.55 1.02
N LEU A 34 -4.35 11.35 0.82
CA LEU A 34 -4.24 10.34 1.89
C LEU A 34 -3.49 10.87 3.12
N PHE A 35 -2.36 11.56 2.93
CA PHE A 35 -1.61 12.11 4.07
C PHE A 35 -2.39 13.25 4.72
N ARG A 36 -3.00 14.13 3.91
CA ARG A 36 -3.77 15.27 4.44
C ARG A 36 -5.04 14.84 5.18
N ILE A 37 -5.78 13.84 4.71
CA ILE A 37 -6.96 13.33 5.40
C ILE A 37 -6.56 12.65 6.71
N THR A 38 -5.48 11.85 6.70
CA THR A 38 -4.96 11.17 7.88
C THR A 38 -4.44 12.18 8.92
N ALA A 39 -3.86 13.31 8.47
CA ALA A 39 -3.38 14.40 9.32
C ALA A 39 -4.45 15.03 10.22
N THR A 40 -5.74 14.84 9.91
CA THR A 40 -6.85 15.20 10.82
C THR A 40 -6.67 14.56 12.21
N SER A 41 -6.02 13.40 12.27
CA SER A 41 -5.47 12.81 13.49
C SER A 41 -3.94 12.76 13.41
N PRO A 42 -3.22 13.68 14.08
CA PRO A 42 -1.75 13.66 14.12
C PRO A 42 -1.18 12.31 14.57
N ALA A 43 -1.79 11.66 15.55
CA ALA A 43 -1.36 10.34 16.04
C ALA A 43 -1.50 9.24 14.97
N ALA A 44 -2.57 9.26 14.17
CA ALA A 44 -2.75 8.31 13.08
C ALA A 44 -1.72 8.54 11.96
N LEU A 45 -1.44 9.80 11.62
CA LEU A 45 -0.43 10.14 10.62
C LEU A 45 0.97 9.72 11.07
N GLU A 46 1.31 9.98 12.34
CA GLU A 46 2.58 9.55 12.94
C GLU A 46 2.75 8.03 12.87
N GLY A 47 1.74 7.27 13.30
CA GLY A 47 1.77 5.80 13.24
C GLY A 47 1.94 5.27 11.82
N TYR A 48 1.19 5.83 10.86
CA TYR A 48 1.33 5.47 9.44
C TYR A 48 2.74 5.75 8.92
N LEU A 49 3.25 6.97 9.10
CA LEU A 49 4.56 7.36 8.61
C LEU A 49 5.69 6.59 9.29
N GLY A 50 5.55 6.29 10.58
CA GLY A 50 6.49 5.47 11.34
C GLY A 50 6.59 4.05 10.78
N LEU A 51 5.46 3.37 10.58
CA LEU A 51 5.44 2.03 10.00
C LEU A 51 5.95 2.03 8.55
N ASN A 52 5.48 2.97 7.72
CA ASN A 52 5.91 3.09 6.33
C ASN A 52 7.42 3.35 6.21
N GLY A 53 7.97 4.25 7.04
CA GLY A 53 9.39 4.58 7.04
C GLY A 53 10.28 3.46 7.59
N ALA A 54 9.77 2.64 8.52
CA ALA A 54 10.47 1.46 9.00
C ALA A 54 10.54 0.37 7.91
N LEU A 55 9.40 0.01 7.31
CA LEU A 55 9.34 -0.98 6.24
C LEU A 55 10.07 -0.54 4.96
N ALA A 56 10.21 0.77 4.73
CA ALA A 56 11.03 1.31 3.65
C ALA A 56 12.50 0.87 3.72
N LYS A 57 13.00 0.53 4.92
CA LYS A 57 14.38 0.09 5.21
C LYS A 57 14.50 -1.43 5.37
N GLY A 58 13.40 -2.17 5.19
CA GLY A 58 13.34 -3.62 5.33
C GLY A 58 14.12 -4.38 4.25
N ALA A 59 14.08 -5.71 4.36
CA ALA A 59 14.72 -6.64 3.45
C ALA A 59 14.00 -6.76 2.09
N LEU A 60 12.69 -6.50 2.04
CA LEU A 60 11.93 -6.54 0.77
C LEU A 60 12.30 -5.37 -0.15
N ASP A 61 12.60 -5.71 -1.41
CA ASP A 61 12.87 -4.72 -2.44
C ASP A 61 11.64 -3.85 -2.76
N ALA A 62 11.88 -2.66 -3.31
CA ALA A 62 10.83 -1.70 -3.63
C ALA A 62 9.76 -2.25 -4.58
N ALA A 63 10.15 -3.04 -5.58
CA ALA A 63 9.23 -3.57 -6.55
C ALA A 63 8.29 -4.62 -5.93
N THR A 64 8.81 -5.53 -5.11
CA THR A 64 8.02 -6.53 -4.36
C THR A 64 7.00 -5.85 -3.43
N ARG A 65 7.38 -4.76 -2.75
CA ARG A 65 6.46 -3.99 -1.91
C ARG A 65 5.31 -3.37 -2.70
N GLU A 66 5.59 -2.82 -3.89
CA GLU A 66 4.53 -2.29 -4.78
C GLU A 66 3.63 -3.38 -5.34
N ARG A 67 4.18 -4.56 -5.69
CA ARG A 67 3.38 -5.71 -6.14
C ARG A 67 2.38 -6.16 -5.08
N ILE A 68 2.83 -6.25 -3.82
CA ILE A 68 1.97 -6.57 -2.67
C ILE A 68 0.90 -5.49 -2.49
N ALA A 69 1.28 -4.21 -2.52
CA ALA A 69 0.35 -3.10 -2.36
C ALA A 69 -0.77 -3.11 -3.41
N LEU A 70 -0.43 -3.37 -4.68
CA LEU A 70 -1.39 -3.52 -5.78
C LEU A 70 -2.40 -4.66 -5.54
N ALA A 71 -1.92 -5.82 -5.10
CA ALA A 71 -2.78 -6.98 -4.81
C ALA A 71 -3.74 -6.71 -3.65
N VAL A 72 -3.21 -6.18 -2.53
CA VAL A 72 -3.99 -5.87 -1.33
C VAL A 72 -5.03 -4.78 -1.61
N ALA A 73 -4.64 -3.72 -2.32
CA ALA A 73 -5.56 -2.65 -2.73
C ALA A 73 -6.67 -3.17 -3.64
N GLN A 74 -6.37 -4.08 -4.55
CA GLN A 74 -7.36 -4.70 -5.44
C GLN A 74 -8.37 -5.56 -4.67
N ILE A 75 -7.91 -6.35 -3.69
CA ILE A 75 -8.79 -7.17 -2.82
C ILE A 75 -9.68 -6.29 -1.96
N ASN A 76 -9.10 -5.25 -1.34
CA ASN A 76 -9.85 -4.33 -0.48
C ASN A 76 -10.72 -3.34 -1.27
N GLY A 77 -10.65 -3.33 -2.61
CA GLY A 77 -11.40 -2.41 -3.46
C GLY A 77 -10.94 -0.95 -3.36
N CYS A 78 -9.73 -0.67 -2.85
CA CYS A 78 -9.26 0.71 -2.63
C CYS A 78 -8.91 1.41 -3.96
N ARG A 79 -9.78 2.30 -4.44
CA ARG A 79 -9.56 3.04 -5.71
C ARG A 79 -8.37 3.97 -5.64
N TYR A 80 -8.25 4.71 -4.53
CA TYR A 80 -7.15 5.65 -4.30
C TYR A 80 -5.80 4.94 -4.30
N CYS A 81 -5.73 3.82 -3.58
CA CYS A 81 -4.52 3.04 -3.40
C CYS A 81 -4.11 2.36 -4.70
N LEU A 82 -5.07 1.85 -5.49
CA LEU A 82 -4.78 1.33 -6.83
C LEU A 82 -4.19 2.40 -7.75
N ALA A 83 -4.72 3.62 -7.74
CA ALA A 83 -4.16 4.73 -8.53
C ALA A 83 -2.74 5.10 -8.06
N ALA A 84 -2.54 5.27 -6.75
CA ALA A 84 -1.25 5.60 -6.17
C ALA A 84 -0.19 4.52 -6.45
N HIS A 85 -0.47 3.25 -6.15
CA HIS A 85 0.49 2.15 -6.34
C HIS A 85 0.68 1.76 -7.81
N THR A 86 -0.28 2.03 -8.70
CA THR A 86 -0.02 1.92 -10.15
C THR A 86 0.97 3.00 -10.59
N TYR A 87 0.78 4.24 -10.13
CA TYR A 87 1.70 5.33 -10.44
C TYR A 87 3.11 5.05 -9.90
N LEU A 88 3.23 4.65 -8.63
CA LEU A 88 4.52 4.32 -8.00
C LEU A 88 5.15 3.07 -8.61
N GLY A 89 4.36 2.01 -8.82
CA GLY A 89 4.78 0.79 -9.50
C GLY A 89 5.43 1.08 -10.86
N LYS A 90 4.78 1.90 -11.70
CA LYS A 90 5.28 2.27 -13.02
C LYS A 90 6.47 3.22 -12.98
N ASN A 91 6.37 4.31 -12.21
CA ASN A 91 7.32 5.43 -12.31
C ASN A 91 8.52 5.28 -11.37
N VAL A 92 8.35 4.60 -10.24
CA VAL A 92 9.41 4.43 -9.23
C VAL A 92 9.97 3.02 -9.30
N ALA A 93 9.12 1.99 -9.16
CA ALA A 93 9.55 0.59 -9.18
C ALA A 93 9.78 0.01 -10.58
N LYS A 94 9.48 0.78 -11.64
CA LYS A 94 9.68 0.42 -13.06
C LYS A 94 8.98 -0.87 -13.48
N LEU A 95 7.83 -1.18 -12.88
CA LEU A 95 6.96 -2.27 -13.28
C LEU A 95 6.28 -1.96 -14.62
N GLY A 96 6.25 -2.94 -15.51
CA GLY A 96 5.50 -2.85 -16.77
C GLY A 96 4.00 -3.00 -16.56
N ASP A 97 3.19 -2.51 -17.50
CA ASP A 97 1.73 -2.50 -17.39
C ASP A 97 1.14 -3.92 -17.25
N ALA A 98 1.73 -4.91 -17.93
CA ALA A 98 1.33 -6.32 -17.82
C ALA A 98 1.62 -6.90 -16.42
N GLU A 99 2.74 -6.51 -15.80
CA GLU A 99 3.10 -6.94 -14.45
C GLU A 99 2.14 -6.32 -13.42
N ILE A 100 1.85 -5.03 -13.54
CA ILE A 100 0.87 -4.33 -12.68
C ILE A 100 -0.50 -5.02 -12.78
N ALA A 101 -0.95 -5.34 -14.00
CA ALA A 101 -2.20 -6.07 -14.20
C ALA A 101 -2.16 -7.47 -13.57
N ALA A 102 -1.03 -8.18 -13.65
CA ALA A 102 -0.86 -9.46 -12.97
C ALA A 102 -0.92 -9.31 -11.44
N ASN A 103 -0.24 -8.31 -10.87
CA ASN A 103 -0.19 -8.08 -9.42
C ASN A 103 -1.56 -7.79 -8.83
N ARG A 104 -2.38 -7.01 -9.53
CA ARG A 104 -3.77 -6.78 -9.15
C ARG A 104 -4.57 -8.08 -9.11
N ASN A 105 -4.27 -9.03 -9.98
CA ASN A 105 -4.87 -10.36 -9.97
C ASN A 105 -4.18 -11.35 -9.01
N GLY A 106 -3.35 -10.86 -8.07
CA GLY A 106 -2.66 -11.69 -7.09
C GLY A 106 -1.52 -12.53 -7.68
N ARG A 107 -0.94 -12.12 -8.81
CA ARG A 107 0.13 -12.86 -9.54
C ARG A 107 1.32 -11.96 -9.90
N SER A 108 2.44 -12.55 -10.29
CA SER A 108 3.61 -11.85 -10.82
C SER A 108 4.31 -12.71 -11.88
N SER A 109 4.94 -12.08 -12.86
CA SER A 109 5.80 -12.75 -13.83
C SER A 109 7.17 -13.12 -13.25
N ASP A 110 7.61 -12.42 -12.20
CA ASP A 110 8.77 -12.81 -11.40
C ASP A 110 8.37 -13.97 -10.46
N PRO A 111 9.02 -15.15 -10.52
CA PRO A 111 8.63 -16.32 -9.74
C PRO A 111 8.74 -16.13 -8.23
N ARG A 112 9.77 -15.43 -7.75
CA ARG A 112 9.97 -15.18 -6.32
C ARG A 112 8.90 -14.22 -5.83
N ALA A 113 8.72 -13.08 -6.50
CA ALA A 113 7.69 -12.11 -6.15
C ALA A 113 6.27 -12.70 -6.29
N ASN A 114 6.04 -13.63 -7.22
CA ASN A 114 4.74 -14.32 -7.35
C ASN A 114 4.37 -15.08 -6.08
N ALA A 115 5.34 -15.71 -5.40
CA ALA A 115 5.08 -16.35 -4.12
C ALA A 115 4.71 -15.34 -3.02
N ALA A 116 5.39 -14.19 -2.95
CA ALA A 116 5.05 -13.13 -1.99
C ALA A 116 3.66 -12.52 -2.27
N VAL A 117 3.34 -12.23 -3.52
CA VAL A 117 2.04 -11.66 -3.91
C VAL A 117 0.90 -12.66 -3.63
N ALA A 118 1.10 -13.95 -3.95
CA ALA A 118 0.12 -14.99 -3.67
C ALA A 118 -0.08 -15.17 -2.16
N PHE A 119 1.00 -15.18 -1.38
CA PHE A 119 0.94 -15.25 0.08
C PHE A 119 0.21 -14.03 0.67
N ALA A 120 0.58 -12.81 0.27
CA ALA A 120 -0.10 -11.58 0.70
C ALA A 120 -1.60 -11.56 0.33
N THR A 121 -1.94 -12.08 -0.85
CA THR A 121 -3.33 -12.23 -1.31
C THR A 121 -4.12 -13.13 -0.35
N LYS A 122 -3.56 -14.28 0.04
CA LYS A 122 -4.17 -15.21 1.01
C LYS A 122 -4.30 -14.58 2.39
N VAL A 123 -3.21 -13.99 2.92
CA VAL A 123 -3.22 -13.27 4.21
C VAL A 123 -4.35 -12.23 4.25
N THR A 124 -4.55 -11.49 3.17
CA THR A 124 -5.57 -10.44 3.08
C THR A 124 -6.99 -11.03 3.03
N ARG A 125 -7.24 -12.02 2.16
CA ARG A 125 -8.57 -12.64 2.00
C ARG A 125 -8.99 -13.41 3.25
N ASP A 126 -8.06 -14.17 3.82
CA ASP A 126 -8.32 -15.11 4.92
C ASP A 126 -7.97 -14.49 6.29
N ARG A 127 -7.66 -13.19 6.31
CA ARG A 127 -7.41 -12.41 7.54
C ARG A 127 -6.32 -13.01 8.44
N GLY A 128 -5.26 -13.51 7.83
CA GLY A 128 -4.14 -14.12 8.54
C GLY A 128 -4.29 -15.62 8.81
N ALA A 129 -5.43 -16.24 8.51
CA ALA A 129 -5.64 -17.68 8.68
C ALA A 129 -5.02 -18.46 7.50
N ILE A 130 -3.70 -18.67 7.54
CA ILE A 130 -2.96 -19.35 6.48
C ILE A 130 -2.67 -20.81 6.84
N SER A 131 -2.60 -21.70 5.85
CA SER A 131 -2.22 -23.10 6.05
C SER A 131 -0.70 -23.29 6.07
N ASP A 132 -0.23 -24.41 6.62
CA ASP A 132 1.20 -24.78 6.58
C ASP A 132 1.70 -24.89 5.12
N THR A 133 0.87 -25.40 4.21
CA THR A 133 1.21 -25.49 2.78
C THR A 133 1.45 -24.11 2.15
N ASP A 134 0.70 -23.09 2.55
CA ASP A 134 0.89 -21.73 2.05
C ASP A 134 2.17 -21.10 2.59
N PHE A 135 2.47 -21.37 3.87
CA PHE A 135 3.69 -20.91 4.52
C PHE A 135 4.93 -21.58 3.92
N ASP A 136 4.87 -22.89 3.70
CA ASP A 136 5.95 -23.65 3.05
C ASP A 136 6.19 -23.19 1.62
N ALA A 137 5.13 -22.83 0.88
CA ALA A 137 5.26 -22.32 -0.49
C ALA A 137 6.04 -20.99 -0.56
N VAL A 138 5.78 -20.04 0.34
CA VAL A 138 6.53 -18.77 0.37
C VAL A 138 7.98 -18.99 0.81
N ARG A 139 8.22 -19.90 1.76
CA ARG A 139 9.58 -20.27 2.20
C ARG A 139 10.37 -20.96 1.09
N ALA A 140 9.74 -21.88 0.35
CA ALA A 140 10.34 -22.60 -0.77
C ALA A 140 10.74 -21.66 -1.93
N ALA A 141 10.09 -20.51 -2.07
CA ALA A 141 10.48 -19.47 -3.01
C ALA A 141 11.73 -18.66 -2.58
N GLY A 142 12.33 -18.99 -1.43
CA GLY A 142 13.55 -18.36 -0.94
C GLY A 142 13.31 -17.07 -0.15
N TYR A 143 12.16 -16.93 0.49
CA TYR A 143 11.95 -15.88 1.49
C TYR A 143 12.42 -16.36 2.86
N SER A 144 13.19 -15.51 3.53
CA SER A 144 13.54 -15.68 4.94
C SER A 144 12.35 -15.43 5.86
N ASP A 145 12.42 -15.92 7.10
CA ASP A 145 11.38 -15.66 8.10
C ASP A 145 11.17 -14.15 8.34
N ALA A 146 12.25 -13.36 8.27
CA ALA A 146 12.18 -11.90 8.38
C ALA A 146 11.42 -11.26 7.21
N GLU A 147 11.68 -11.69 5.97
CA GLU A 147 10.94 -11.19 4.81
C GLU A 147 9.47 -11.63 4.85
N ILE A 148 9.15 -12.83 5.33
CA ILE A 148 7.76 -13.29 5.48
C ILE A 148 7.01 -12.42 6.50
N VAL A 149 7.65 -12.07 7.62
CA VAL A 149 7.11 -11.11 8.59
C VAL A 149 6.89 -9.73 7.93
N GLU A 150 7.84 -9.27 7.11
CA GLU A 150 7.67 -8.01 6.37
C GLU A 150 6.53 -8.07 5.35
N ILE A 151 6.28 -9.20 4.68
CA ILE A 151 5.12 -9.36 3.78
C ILE A 151 3.82 -9.13 4.57
N VAL A 152 3.68 -9.73 5.76
CA VAL A 152 2.51 -9.54 6.63
C VAL A 152 2.42 -8.08 7.11
N ALA A 153 3.53 -7.46 7.48
CA ALA A 153 3.56 -6.06 7.88
C ALA A 153 3.15 -5.12 6.73
N HIS A 154 3.53 -5.43 5.49
CA HIS A 154 3.07 -4.73 4.30
C HIS A 154 1.58 -4.93 4.03
N VAL A 155 1.03 -6.12 4.27
CA VAL A 155 -0.43 -6.34 4.21
C VAL A 155 -1.14 -5.45 5.23
N ALA A 156 -0.64 -5.37 6.47
CA ALA A 156 -1.21 -4.52 7.50
C ALA A 156 -1.13 -3.02 7.15
N LEU A 157 0.04 -2.55 6.68
CA LEU A 157 0.26 -1.17 6.23
C LEU A 157 -0.71 -0.79 5.10
N ASN A 158 -0.84 -1.65 4.10
CA ASN A 158 -1.75 -1.41 2.98
C ASN A 158 -3.20 -1.46 3.43
N THR A 159 -3.57 -2.39 4.31
CA THR A 159 -4.93 -2.45 4.87
C THR A 159 -5.30 -1.16 5.60
N LEU A 160 -4.37 -0.59 6.39
CA LEU A 160 -4.57 0.70 7.04
C LEU A 160 -4.89 1.82 6.04
N THR A 161 -4.06 1.99 5.01
CA THR A 161 -4.27 3.07 4.02
C THR A 161 -5.49 2.81 3.14
N ASN A 162 -5.77 1.55 2.81
CA ASN A 162 -6.97 1.14 2.08
C ASN A 162 -8.23 1.53 2.85
N TYR A 163 -8.28 1.16 4.14
CA TYR A 163 -9.46 1.42 4.96
C TYR A 163 -9.63 2.91 5.26
N ILE A 164 -8.56 3.65 5.52
CA ILE A 164 -8.65 5.12 5.64
C ILE A 164 -9.29 5.71 4.37
N ASN A 165 -8.79 5.34 3.18
CA ASN A 165 -9.31 5.91 1.94
C ASN A 165 -10.76 5.54 1.66
N GLU A 166 -11.14 4.27 1.85
CA GLU A 166 -12.50 3.82 1.58
C GLU A 166 -13.51 4.32 2.63
N VAL A 167 -13.11 4.38 3.91
CA VAL A 167 -13.93 4.94 4.99
C VAL A 167 -14.12 6.44 4.82
N PHE A 168 -13.11 7.19 4.40
CA PHE A 168 -13.27 8.65 4.25
C PHE A 168 -13.64 9.10 2.84
N GLY A 169 -13.69 8.20 1.85
CA GLY A 169 -14.01 8.54 0.47
C GLY A 169 -13.00 9.52 -0.11
N THR A 170 -11.71 9.33 0.20
CA THR A 170 -10.61 10.21 -0.18
C THR A 170 -10.58 10.42 -1.70
N GLU A 171 -10.57 11.67 -2.14
CA GLU A 171 -10.49 12.01 -3.55
C GLU A 171 -9.14 11.62 -4.14
N VAL A 172 -9.15 11.01 -5.31
CA VAL A 172 -7.94 10.56 -6.00
C VAL A 172 -7.20 11.76 -6.59
N ASP A 173 -5.96 11.97 -6.17
CA ASP A 173 -5.05 13.01 -6.67
C ASP A 173 -3.82 12.41 -7.41
N PHE A 174 -3.96 11.16 -7.85
CA PHE A 174 -3.06 10.47 -8.77
C PHE A 174 -3.74 10.23 -10.13
N PRO A 175 -3.00 9.95 -11.21
CA PRO A 175 -3.61 9.52 -12.47
C PRO A 175 -4.56 8.34 -12.24
N ALA A 176 -5.83 8.50 -12.65
CA ALA A 176 -6.87 7.54 -12.35
C ALA A 176 -6.66 6.20 -13.08
N VAL A 177 -6.98 5.09 -12.42
CA VAL A 177 -6.94 3.74 -12.98
C VAL A 177 -8.29 3.05 -12.70
N PRO A 178 -8.92 2.37 -13.67
CA PRO A 178 -10.16 1.65 -13.43
C PRO A 178 -9.97 0.49 -12.44
N VAL A 179 -10.97 0.25 -11.59
CA VAL A 179 -11.05 -0.94 -10.73
C VAL A 179 -11.85 -2.01 -11.44
N THR A 180 -11.19 -3.10 -11.82
CA THR A 180 -11.86 -4.33 -12.23
C THR A 180 -12.17 -5.12 -10.96
N GLN A 181 -13.41 -5.56 -10.75
CA GLN A 181 -13.70 -6.46 -9.63
C GLN A 181 -12.84 -7.73 -9.77
N ALA A 182 -12.21 -8.16 -8.69
CA ALA A 182 -11.57 -9.47 -8.67
C ALA A 182 -12.68 -10.53 -8.81
N ALA A 183 -12.52 -11.45 -9.76
CA ALA A 183 -13.37 -12.63 -9.87
C ALA A 183 -13.24 -13.53 -8.63
#